data_AF-A0A1J7G546-F1
#
_entry.id   AF-A0A1J7G546-F1
#
_cell.length_a   1.000
_cell.length_b   1.000
_cell.length_c   1.000
_cell.angle_alpha   90.00
_cell.angle_beta   90.00
_cell.angle_gamma   90.00
#
_symmetry.space_group_name_H-M   'P 1'
#
loop_
_entity.id
_entity.type
_entity.pdbx_description
1 polymer ?
#
loop_
_entity_poly.entity_id
_entity_poly.type
_entity_poly.pdbx_seq_one_letter_code
_entity_poly.pdbx_strand_id
1 'polypeptide(L)'
;MECNKRIKKESPEENHLNRDSAFPYEVLECVIGMLKSRKDRSSVSLVCKEWYKAESCSRKNVFIGNCYSVSPEILTRRFQHIRSVTLKGKPRFSDFNLVPANWGADIHPWLLVFSKDYPFLEELRLKRMIVTDESLEFLALKFTNFKALSLLSCDGFSTDGLAAIATHCKNLTELDIQENGIDDKSGNWLNCFPENFTHLEVLNFSHLQSDVNFDALEKLVSRCKSLKTLKVNKCVTLEQLQRLLVHAPRLGELGSGSFSQELATQQYLELESAFKICKNLHTISGLWVDSAQYLPVLYSACTNLTFLNFSYAAIDSDDLTKLLVHCPKLQRLWVVDTVEDRGLEAVGSYCPLLEELRVFPADPFGDGIAHGVTESGFVAVSEGCRRLHYVLYFCRQMTNAAVATVVQNCPDFTHFRLCIMNPGQPDYLTHEPMDEAFGSVVQTCTKLQRLAVSGYLTDLAFQYIGKYAKNLETLSVAFAGSSDWGMQCVLEGCPKLRKLEVRDCPFGNAALLSGLEKYESMRSLWMSDCKVTMNGCRFLAKEMPRLNVEVIKEEGSDDRHAERVYVYRSVAGPRRDAPPFVLTL
;
A
#
# COMPACT_ATOMS: atom_id res chain seq x y z
N MET A 1 -9.61 0.99 36.03
CA MET A 1 -9.11 0.99 37.42
C MET A 1 -8.95 -0.44 37.87
N GLU A 2 -7.75 -1.00 37.67
CA GLU A 2 -7.29 -2.25 38.31
C GLU A 2 -5.79 -2.35 38.00
N CYS A 3 -5.03 -1.42 38.59
CA CYS A 3 -3.57 -1.40 38.50
C CYS A 3 -3.01 -1.47 39.92
N ASN A 4 -3.29 -2.58 40.61
CA ASN A 4 -2.64 -2.87 41.89
C ASN A 4 -2.79 -4.35 42.22
N LYS A 5 -1.84 -5.16 41.74
CA LYS A 5 -1.24 -6.30 42.44
C LYS A 5 -0.41 -7.13 41.46
N ARG A 6 0.89 -6.84 41.42
CA ARG A 6 2.00 -7.80 41.31
C ARG A 6 3.32 -7.04 41.18
N ILE A 7 3.77 -6.44 42.28
CA ILE A 7 5.18 -6.12 42.48
C ILE A 7 5.69 -7.15 43.50
N LYS A 8 6.52 -8.07 43.03
CA LYS A 8 7.26 -9.01 43.89
C LYS A 8 8.22 -8.19 44.76
N LYS A 9 8.30 -8.56 46.05
CA LYS A 9 9.30 -8.09 47.01
C LYS A 9 10.71 -8.37 46.47
N GLU A 10 11.45 -7.31 46.14
CA GLU A 10 12.90 -7.32 46.06
C GLU A 10 13.49 -6.80 47.39
N SER A 11 14.69 -7.28 47.73
CA SER A 11 15.42 -7.14 48.99
C SER A 11 15.86 -5.69 49.30
N PRO A 12 16.07 -5.33 50.58
CA PRO A 12 16.22 -3.95 51.03
C PRO A 12 17.68 -3.43 50.98
N GLU A 13 18.36 -3.54 49.84
CA GLU A 13 19.71 -2.98 49.67
C GLU A 13 19.91 -2.40 48.26
N GLU A 14 19.17 -1.36 47.90
CA GLU A 14 19.49 -0.49 46.75
C GLU A 14 18.74 0.85 46.86
N ASN A 15 18.86 1.51 48.02
CA ASN A 15 18.04 2.67 48.38
C ASN A 15 18.77 4.03 48.30
N HIS A 16 19.69 4.19 47.35
CA HIS A 16 20.32 5.49 47.09
C HIS A 16 20.58 5.70 45.60
N LEU A 17 19.52 6.07 44.86
CA LEU A 17 19.54 6.90 43.64
C LEU A 17 18.09 7.19 43.19
N ASN A 18 17.22 7.58 44.13
CA ASN A 18 15.90 8.13 43.79
C ASN A 18 16.11 9.58 43.35
N ARG A 19 16.35 9.79 42.05
CA ARG A 19 16.10 11.08 41.41
C ARG A 19 14.59 11.17 41.21
N ASP A 20 13.97 12.14 41.85
CA ASP A 20 12.56 12.50 41.69
C ASP A 20 12.17 12.46 40.21
N SER A 21 11.27 11.54 39.84
CA SER A 21 10.61 11.65 38.54
C SER A 21 9.82 12.96 38.54
N ALA A 22 9.99 13.79 37.51
CA ALA A 22 9.36 15.10 37.44
C ALA A 22 7.81 15.04 37.47
N PHE A 23 7.24 13.86 37.21
CA PHE A 23 5.81 13.59 37.22
C PHE A 23 5.50 12.20 37.79
N PRO A 24 4.32 12.01 38.42
CA PRO A 24 3.80 10.68 38.73
C PRO A 24 3.68 9.81 37.47
N TYR A 25 3.85 8.49 37.62
CA TYR A 25 3.83 7.53 36.52
C TYR A 25 2.54 7.60 35.69
N GLU A 26 1.39 7.82 36.33
CA GLU A 26 0.08 7.92 35.68
C GLU A 26 -0.02 9.15 34.77
N VAL A 27 0.61 10.26 35.18
CA VAL A 27 0.67 11.49 34.37
C VAL A 27 1.56 11.25 33.16
N LEU A 28 2.71 10.61 33.36
CA LEU A 28 3.63 10.26 32.28
C LEU A 28 2.99 9.31 31.27
N GLU A 29 2.28 8.27 31.72
CA GLU A 29 1.56 7.33 30.87
C GLU A 29 0.48 8.05 30.05
N CYS A 30 -0.26 8.98 30.66
CA CYS A 30 -1.28 9.78 29.99
C CYS A 30 -0.67 10.68 28.90
N VAL A 31 0.39 11.43 29.22
CA VAL A 31 1.07 12.33 28.29
C VAL A 31 1.67 11.57 27.11
N ILE A 32 2.41 10.47 27.38
CA ILE A 32 2.95 9.63 26.31
C ILE A 32 1.81 9.00 25.50
N GLY A 33 0.71 8.62 26.18
CA GLY A 33 -0.53 8.12 25.59
C GLY A 33 -1.15 9.03 24.53
N MET A 34 -0.95 10.35 24.61
CA MET A 34 -1.44 11.32 23.63
C MET A 34 -0.59 11.39 22.35
N LEU A 35 0.65 10.88 22.37
CA LEU A 35 1.52 10.91 21.19
C LEU A 35 0.97 10.00 20.08
N LYS A 36 0.69 10.58 18.91
CA LYS A 36 0.18 9.85 17.73
C LYS A 36 1.30 9.39 16.79
N SER A 37 2.43 10.10 16.75
CA SER A 37 3.56 9.79 15.88
C SER A 37 4.33 8.56 16.37
N ARG A 38 4.53 7.58 15.47
CA ARG A 38 5.36 6.40 15.76
C ARG A 38 6.83 6.75 16.00
N LYS A 39 7.33 7.79 15.32
CA LYS A 39 8.72 8.26 15.48
C LYS A 39 8.88 8.84 16.89
N ASP A 40 7.97 9.72 17.30
CA ASP A 40 8.01 10.38 18.60
C ASP A 40 7.89 9.35 19.72
N ARG A 41 6.95 8.39 19.61
CA ARG A 41 6.85 7.26 20.54
C ARG A 41 8.15 6.47 20.67
N SER A 42 8.85 6.24 19.55
CA SER A 42 10.14 5.55 19.57
C SER A 42 11.20 6.40 20.28
N SER A 43 11.26 7.71 20.00
CA SER A 43 12.19 8.64 20.64
C SER A 43 11.96 8.73 22.16
N VAL A 44 10.71 8.90 22.62
CA VAL A 44 10.42 8.99 24.07
C VAL A 44 10.73 7.69 24.80
N SER A 45 10.59 6.54 24.14
CA SER A 45 10.93 5.24 24.73
C SER A 45 12.41 5.07 25.03
N LEU A 46 13.27 5.94 24.49
CA LEU A 46 14.73 5.91 24.65
C LEU A 46 15.25 6.94 25.66
N VAL A 47 14.39 7.77 26.25
CA VAL A 47 14.81 8.83 27.18
C VAL A 47 15.36 8.25 28.48
N CYS A 48 14.61 7.35 29.13
CA CYS A 48 15.03 6.64 30.33
C CYS A 48 14.21 5.36 30.55
N LYS A 49 14.59 4.54 31.54
CA LYS A 49 13.88 3.29 31.86
C LYS A 49 12.42 3.48 32.28
N GLU A 50 12.09 4.60 32.92
CA GLU A 50 10.71 4.92 33.33
C GLU A 50 9.84 5.23 32.10
N TRP A 51 10.33 6.10 31.20
CA TRP A 51 9.66 6.44 29.95
C TRP A 51 9.54 5.22 29.02
N TYR A 52 10.56 4.35 29.00
CA TYR A 52 10.52 3.08 28.28
C TYR A 52 9.36 2.18 28.73
N LYS A 53 9.04 2.16 30.04
CA LYS A 53 7.91 1.40 30.62
C LYS A 53 6.57 2.09 30.38
N ALA A 54 6.48 3.40 30.64
CA ALA A 54 5.26 4.18 30.41
C ALA A 54 4.83 4.17 28.93
N GLU A 55 5.78 4.25 28.01
CA GLU A 55 5.52 4.13 26.57
C GLU A 55 5.03 2.74 26.18
N SER A 56 5.62 1.70 26.77
CA SER A 56 5.21 0.32 26.57
C SER A 56 3.76 0.06 27.01
N CYS A 57 3.38 0.55 28.19
CA CYS A 57 2.04 0.36 28.75
C CYS A 57 0.97 1.20 28.04
N SER A 58 1.33 2.42 27.62
CA SER A 58 0.40 3.35 26.97
C SER A 58 0.20 3.09 25.48
N ARG A 59 1.10 2.34 24.80
CA ARG A 59 0.97 2.07 23.37
C ARG A 59 -0.22 1.15 23.09
N LYS A 60 -1.11 1.60 22.20
CA LYS A 60 -2.27 0.83 21.72
C LYS A 60 -2.13 0.32 20.29
N ASN A 61 -1.27 0.93 19.48
CA ASN A 61 -1.16 0.62 18.06
C ASN A 61 0.29 0.29 17.69
N VAL A 62 0.48 -0.77 16.90
CA VAL A 62 1.80 -1.17 16.40
C VAL A 62 1.78 -1.41 14.90
N PHE A 63 2.88 -1.01 14.25
CA PHE A 63 3.12 -1.25 12.84
C PHE A 63 4.39 -2.07 12.67
N ILE A 64 4.25 -3.23 12.05
CA ILE A 64 5.34 -4.13 11.71
C ILE A 64 5.42 -4.19 10.18
N GLY A 65 6.47 -3.55 9.65
CA GLY A 65 6.63 -3.37 8.21
C GLY A 65 7.20 -4.56 7.44
N ASN A 66 7.55 -5.63 8.16
CA ASN A 66 8.02 -6.94 7.70
C ASN A 66 7.75 -7.93 8.85
N CYS A 67 6.87 -8.92 8.66
CA CYS A 67 6.49 -9.88 9.69
C CYS A 67 7.66 -10.71 10.22
N TYR A 68 8.72 -10.92 9.43
CA TYR A 68 9.89 -11.67 9.90
C TYR A 68 10.94 -10.81 10.61
N SER A 69 10.70 -9.50 10.76
CA SER A 69 11.65 -8.61 11.47
C SER A 69 11.60 -8.74 12.99
N VAL A 70 10.52 -9.31 13.54
CA VAL A 70 10.29 -9.48 14.99
C VAL A 70 9.29 -10.62 15.19
N SER A 71 9.46 -11.41 16.26
CA SER A 71 8.51 -12.47 16.59
C SER A 71 7.31 -11.93 17.38
N PRO A 72 6.13 -12.58 17.32
CA PRO A 72 4.98 -12.18 18.13
C PRO A 72 5.31 -12.16 19.64
N GLU A 73 6.15 -13.08 20.14
CA GLU A 73 6.54 -13.14 21.56
C GLU A 73 7.48 -12.00 21.97
N ILE A 74 8.35 -11.53 21.07
CA ILE A 74 9.16 -10.32 21.33
C ILE A 74 8.22 -9.10 21.41
N LEU A 75 7.24 -9.04 20.52
CA LEU A 75 6.27 -7.94 20.49
C LEU A 75 5.47 -7.86 21.80
N THR A 76 4.85 -8.97 22.23
CA THR A 76 3.95 -8.98 23.39
C THR A 76 4.69 -8.80 24.71
N ARG A 77 5.95 -9.24 24.79
CA ARG A 77 6.83 -8.90 25.93
C ARG A 77 7.11 -7.40 26.01
N ARG A 78 7.20 -6.71 24.86
CA ARG A 78 7.52 -5.29 24.80
C ARG A 78 6.29 -4.41 25.01
N PHE A 79 5.15 -4.73 24.44
CA PHE A 79 3.94 -3.91 24.51
C PHE A 79 2.81 -4.75 25.06
N GLN A 80 2.19 -4.34 26.16
CA GLN A 80 1.27 -5.23 26.90
C GLN A 80 -0.21 -4.97 26.58
N HIS A 81 -0.54 -3.84 25.95
CA HIS A 81 -1.92 -3.39 25.80
C HIS A 81 -2.27 -2.96 24.36
N ILE A 82 -1.71 -3.67 23.37
CA ILE A 82 -2.01 -3.41 21.96
C ILE A 82 -3.48 -3.74 21.67
N ARG A 83 -4.12 -2.86 20.89
CA ARG A 83 -5.49 -2.98 20.37
C ARG A 83 -5.53 -2.97 18.85
N SER A 84 -4.53 -2.40 18.18
CA SER A 84 -4.44 -2.35 16.72
C SER A 84 -3.07 -2.83 16.24
N VAL A 85 -3.08 -3.81 15.34
CA VAL A 85 -1.87 -4.35 14.70
C VAL A 85 -1.95 -4.14 13.20
N THR A 86 -0.94 -3.49 12.63
CA THR A 86 -0.70 -3.51 11.19
C THR A 86 0.53 -4.35 10.88
N LEU A 87 0.37 -5.39 10.05
CA LEU A 87 1.41 -6.34 9.71
C LEU A 87 1.58 -6.43 8.18
N LYS A 88 2.83 -6.47 7.71
CA LYS A 88 3.16 -6.65 6.29
C LYS A 88 4.03 -7.88 6.10
N GLY A 89 3.64 -8.75 5.16
CA GLY A 89 4.32 -10.01 4.89
C GLY A 89 5.26 -9.92 3.69
N LYS A 90 4.87 -10.58 2.59
CA LYS A 90 5.67 -10.73 1.36
C LYS A 90 6.21 -9.38 0.86
N PRO A 91 7.43 -9.34 0.29
CA PRO A 91 7.96 -8.13 -0.32
C PRO A 91 7.10 -7.69 -1.50
N ARG A 92 7.27 -6.45 -1.95
CA ARG A 92 6.42 -5.86 -3.00
C ARG A 92 6.42 -6.62 -4.31
N PHE A 93 7.50 -7.32 -4.61
CA PHE A 93 7.63 -8.11 -5.81
C PHE A 93 6.64 -9.26 -5.93
N SER A 94 5.91 -9.61 -4.86
CA SER A 94 4.72 -10.48 -4.97
C SER A 94 3.65 -9.89 -5.88
N ASP A 95 3.50 -8.56 -5.95
CA ASP A 95 2.53 -7.89 -6.84
C ASP A 95 2.87 -8.13 -8.33
N PHE A 96 4.10 -8.58 -8.63
CA PHE A 96 4.60 -8.87 -9.97
C PHE A 96 4.86 -10.36 -10.19
N ASN A 97 4.29 -11.23 -9.35
CA ASN A 97 4.48 -12.69 -9.40
C ASN A 97 5.94 -13.17 -9.28
N LEU A 98 6.83 -12.34 -8.73
CA LEU A 98 8.26 -12.69 -8.54
C LEU A 98 8.56 -13.33 -7.17
N VAL A 99 7.54 -13.47 -6.32
CA VAL A 99 7.63 -14.18 -5.04
C VAL A 99 6.71 -15.40 -5.13
N PRO A 100 7.24 -16.62 -4.97
CA PRO A 100 6.42 -17.83 -4.99
C PRO A 100 5.28 -17.78 -3.97
N ALA A 101 4.11 -18.33 -4.33
CA ALA A 101 2.89 -18.22 -3.53
C ALA A 101 3.04 -18.74 -2.09
N ASN A 102 3.78 -19.84 -1.92
CA ASN A 102 4.08 -20.52 -0.67
C ASN A 102 5.38 -20.05 0.01
N TRP A 103 5.90 -18.85 -0.32
CA TRP A 103 7.11 -18.30 0.31
C TRP A 103 6.98 -18.18 1.84
N GLY A 104 5.78 -17.92 2.36
CA GLY A 104 5.47 -17.80 3.79
C GLY A 104 4.62 -16.56 4.09
N ALA A 105 4.78 -16.00 5.29
CA ALA A 105 4.05 -14.88 5.88
C ALA A 105 2.63 -15.25 6.34
N ASP A 106 2.52 -16.39 7.03
CA ASP A 106 1.29 -16.84 7.68
C ASP A 106 0.93 -15.98 8.90
N ILE A 107 -0.33 -15.59 9.00
CA ILE A 107 -0.88 -14.86 10.13
C ILE A 107 -1.20 -15.76 11.33
N HIS A 108 -1.46 -17.05 11.12
CA HIS A 108 -1.97 -17.93 12.18
C HIS A 108 -1.06 -17.98 13.43
N PRO A 109 0.28 -18.10 13.31
CA PRO A 109 1.18 -18.06 14.46
C PRO A 109 1.09 -16.75 15.28
N TRP A 110 0.81 -15.63 14.61
CA TRP A 110 0.60 -14.35 15.29
C TRP A 110 -0.69 -14.35 16.10
N LEU A 111 -1.79 -14.88 15.52
CA LEU A 111 -3.09 -14.95 16.20
C LEU A 111 -3.04 -15.84 17.45
N LEU A 112 -2.29 -16.95 17.40
CA LEU A 112 -2.12 -17.84 18.56
C LEU A 112 -1.50 -17.11 19.75
N VAL A 113 -0.52 -16.24 19.53
CA VAL A 113 0.10 -15.44 20.59
C VAL A 113 -0.81 -14.29 20.99
N PHE A 114 -1.40 -13.57 20.03
CA PHE A 114 -2.32 -12.46 20.30
C PHE A 114 -3.54 -12.89 21.09
N SER A 115 -4.09 -14.08 20.86
CA SER A 115 -5.24 -14.56 21.62
C SER A 115 -4.94 -14.74 23.12
N LYS A 116 -3.67 -14.95 23.48
CA LYS A 116 -3.22 -15.10 24.87
C LYS A 116 -2.86 -13.75 25.48
N ASP A 117 -2.09 -12.95 24.75
CA ASP A 117 -1.47 -11.74 25.29
C ASP A 117 -2.28 -10.46 25.00
N TYR A 118 -3.10 -10.45 23.95
CA TYR A 118 -3.97 -9.34 23.52
C TYR A 118 -5.44 -9.77 23.36
N PRO A 119 -6.10 -10.26 24.43
CA PRO A 119 -7.51 -10.70 24.35
C PRO A 119 -8.49 -9.57 23.97
N PHE A 120 -8.05 -8.31 24.06
CA PHE A 120 -8.81 -7.12 23.69
C PHE A 120 -8.35 -6.48 22.38
N LEU A 121 -7.76 -7.26 21.47
CA LEU A 121 -7.43 -6.77 20.13
C LEU A 121 -8.72 -6.34 19.40
N GLU A 122 -8.69 -5.14 18.83
CA GLU A 122 -9.83 -4.52 18.16
C GLU A 122 -9.61 -4.43 16.65
N GLU A 123 -8.37 -4.30 16.18
CA GLU A 123 -8.07 -4.05 14.78
C GLU A 123 -6.90 -4.89 14.27
N LEU A 124 -7.07 -5.47 13.08
CA LEU A 124 -6.02 -6.17 12.36
C LEU A 124 -5.99 -5.71 10.91
N ARG A 125 -4.83 -5.16 10.49
CA ARG A 125 -4.59 -4.67 9.14
C ARG A 125 -3.43 -5.43 8.52
N LEU A 126 -3.73 -6.27 7.55
CA LEU A 126 -2.77 -7.17 6.92
C LEU A 126 -2.48 -6.72 5.50
N LYS A 127 -1.20 -6.76 5.12
CA LYS A 127 -0.79 -6.57 3.73
C LYS A 127 0.14 -7.68 3.28
N ARG A 128 -0.18 -8.37 2.18
CA ARG A 128 0.64 -9.46 1.63
C ARG A 128 0.95 -10.54 2.64
N MET A 129 -0.07 -10.95 3.38
CA MET A 129 0.00 -12.08 4.32
C MET A 129 -0.73 -13.27 3.72
N ILE A 130 -0.36 -14.47 4.14
CA ILE A 130 -1.18 -15.66 3.98
C ILE A 130 -2.19 -15.67 5.12
N VAL A 131 -3.47 -15.79 4.76
CA VAL A 131 -4.61 -15.80 5.67
C VAL A 131 -5.51 -16.95 5.25
N THR A 132 -5.81 -17.89 6.14
CA THR A 132 -6.71 -19.01 5.84
C THR A 132 -8.10 -18.81 6.45
N ASP A 133 -9.08 -19.60 6.01
CA ASP A 133 -10.42 -19.58 6.60
C ASP A 133 -10.39 -19.94 8.09
N GLU A 134 -9.56 -20.90 8.50
CA GLU A 134 -9.36 -21.26 9.91
C GLU A 134 -8.76 -20.11 10.71
N SER A 135 -7.90 -19.30 10.08
CA SER A 135 -7.32 -18.12 10.72
C SER A 135 -8.36 -17.02 10.92
N LEU A 136 -9.25 -16.83 9.96
CA LEU A 136 -10.36 -15.87 10.07
C LEU A 136 -11.40 -16.32 11.10
N GLU A 137 -11.77 -17.60 11.10
CA GLU A 137 -12.67 -18.18 12.11
C GLU A 137 -12.06 -18.09 13.51
N PHE A 138 -10.77 -18.45 13.66
CA PHE A 138 -10.06 -18.32 14.93
C PHE A 138 -10.07 -16.87 15.43
N LEU A 139 -9.80 -15.91 14.55
CA LEU A 139 -9.87 -14.48 14.88
C LEU A 139 -11.28 -14.11 15.35
N ALA A 140 -12.32 -14.50 14.60
CA ALA A 140 -13.70 -14.15 14.88
C ALA A 140 -14.18 -14.68 16.25
N LEU A 141 -13.73 -15.88 16.63
CA LEU A 141 -14.12 -16.54 17.88
C LEU A 141 -13.30 -16.08 19.10
N LYS A 142 -12.02 -15.74 18.92
CA LYS A 142 -11.13 -15.40 20.05
C LYS A 142 -11.19 -13.94 20.45
N PHE A 143 -11.44 -13.02 19.52
CA PHE A 143 -11.42 -11.58 19.79
C PHE A 143 -12.86 -11.02 19.79
N THR A 144 -13.56 -11.15 20.92
CA THR A 144 -14.99 -10.81 21.02
C THR A 144 -15.31 -9.31 20.85
N ASN A 145 -14.31 -8.45 21.05
CA ASN A 145 -14.41 -6.99 20.90
C ASN A 145 -13.83 -6.50 19.57
N PHE A 146 -13.63 -7.39 18.60
CA PHE A 146 -13.00 -7.06 17.32
C PHE A 146 -13.89 -6.13 16.47
N LYS A 147 -13.25 -5.13 15.84
CA LYS A 147 -13.91 -4.01 15.17
C LYS A 147 -13.48 -3.82 13.72
N ALA A 148 -12.19 -3.96 13.40
CA ALA A 148 -11.71 -3.62 12.06
C ALA A 148 -10.79 -4.69 11.46
N LEU A 149 -11.23 -5.27 10.34
CA LEU A 149 -10.40 -6.13 9.50
C LEU A 149 -10.12 -5.44 8.16
N SER A 150 -8.83 -5.27 7.85
CA SER A 150 -8.39 -4.83 6.54
C SER A 150 -7.40 -5.83 5.97
N LEU A 151 -7.73 -6.41 4.81
CA LEU A 151 -6.90 -7.37 4.07
C LEU A 151 -6.55 -6.76 2.72
N LEU A 152 -5.27 -6.45 2.51
CA LEU A 152 -4.76 -5.86 1.27
C LEU A 152 -3.73 -6.78 0.61
N SER A 153 -4.02 -7.28 -0.59
CA SER A 153 -3.12 -8.17 -1.33
C SER A 153 -2.69 -9.41 -0.54
N CYS A 154 -3.59 -9.96 0.28
CA CYS A 154 -3.42 -11.20 1.03
C CYS A 154 -4.00 -12.38 0.24
N ASP A 155 -3.53 -13.60 0.55
CA ASP A 155 -3.90 -14.82 -0.17
C ASP A 155 -4.33 -15.92 0.81
N GLY A 156 -5.11 -16.90 0.33
CA GLY A 156 -5.29 -18.20 1.00
C GLY A 156 -6.60 -18.39 1.76
N PHE A 157 -7.54 -17.44 1.68
CA PHE A 157 -8.86 -17.53 2.31
C PHE A 157 -9.95 -17.55 1.23
N SER A 158 -11.16 -17.88 1.65
CA SER A 158 -12.35 -17.92 0.82
C SER A 158 -13.47 -17.06 1.40
N THR A 159 -14.61 -17.03 0.73
CA THR A 159 -15.84 -16.43 1.27
C THR A 159 -16.35 -17.11 2.54
N ASP A 160 -15.92 -18.35 2.85
CA ASP A 160 -16.30 -19.03 4.09
C ASP A 160 -15.64 -18.38 5.32
N GLY A 161 -14.36 -18.00 5.21
CA GLY A 161 -13.70 -17.21 6.25
C GLY A 161 -14.37 -15.84 6.46
N LEU A 162 -14.85 -15.21 5.38
CA LEU A 162 -15.65 -13.97 5.50
C LEU A 162 -16.99 -14.21 6.19
N ALA A 163 -17.65 -15.34 5.92
CA ALA A 163 -18.88 -15.73 6.59
C ALA A 163 -18.66 -15.92 8.10
N ALA A 164 -17.53 -16.51 8.51
CA ALA A 164 -17.17 -16.63 9.93
C ALA A 164 -16.99 -15.26 10.60
N ILE A 165 -16.32 -14.31 9.94
CA ILE A 165 -16.20 -12.93 10.42
C ILE A 165 -17.59 -12.28 10.58
N ALA A 166 -18.42 -12.33 9.54
CA ALA A 166 -19.77 -11.74 9.55
C ALA A 166 -20.67 -12.34 10.65
N THR A 167 -20.53 -13.65 10.92
CA THR A 167 -21.31 -14.38 11.92
C THR A 167 -20.90 -14.00 13.35
N HIS A 168 -19.60 -13.95 13.63
CA HIS A 168 -19.10 -13.92 15.01
C HIS A 168 -18.62 -12.54 15.48
N CYS A 169 -18.18 -11.66 14.58
CA CYS A 169 -17.68 -10.32 14.94
C CYS A 169 -18.81 -9.29 15.13
N LYS A 170 -19.53 -9.38 16.26
CA LYS A 170 -20.73 -8.56 16.53
C LYS A 170 -20.46 -7.05 16.67
N ASN A 171 -19.21 -6.65 16.92
CA ASN A 171 -18.77 -5.27 17.08
C ASN A 171 -18.05 -4.72 15.85
N LEU A 172 -18.10 -5.43 14.72
CA LEU A 172 -17.38 -5.05 13.50
C LEU A 172 -17.88 -3.70 12.96
N THR A 173 -16.95 -2.79 12.74
CA THR A 173 -17.15 -1.47 12.12
C THR A 173 -16.51 -1.40 10.75
N GLU A 174 -15.48 -2.20 10.46
CA GLU A 174 -14.77 -2.19 9.19
C GLU A 174 -14.49 -3.61 8.70
N LEU A 175 -14.94 -3.92 7.49
CA LEU A 175 -14.51 -5.06 6.70
C LEU A 175 -14.05 -4.56 5.34
N ASP A 176 -12.74 -4.57 5.11
CA ASP A 176 -12.11 -3.98 3.94
C ASP A 176 -11.21 -4.99 3.22
N ILE A 177 -11.68 -5.51 2.09
CA ILE A 177 -11.03 -6.54 1.27
C ILE A 177 -10.57 -5.90 -0.04
N GLN A 178 -9.25 -5.76 -0.23
CA GLN A 178 -8.63 -5.10 -1.37
C GLN A 178 -7.61 -6.01 -2.08
N GLU A 179 -7.76 -6.19 -3.39
CA GLU A 179 -6.73 -6.82 -4.25
C GLU A 179 -6.25 -8.20 -3.77
N ASN A 180 -7.10 -9.01 -3.14
CA ASN A 180 -6.73 -10.29 -2.50
C ASN A 180 -6.90 -11.50 -3.42
N GLY A 181 -5.99 -12.48 -3.33
CA GLY A 181 -6.17 -13.81 -3.93
C GLY A 181 -7.15 -14.66 -3.11
N ILE A 182 -8.45 -14.43 -3.30
CA ILE A 182 -9.55 -15.10 -2.58
C ILE A 182 -10.18 -16.21 -3.43
N ASP A 183 -10.52 -17.34 -2.80
CA ASP A 183 -11.41 -18.36 -3.37
C ASP A 183 -12.87 -17.92 -3.22
N ASP A 184 -13.42 -17.31 -4.27
CA ASP A 184 -14.73 -16.68 -4.25
C ASP A 184 -15.87 -17.66 -4.54
N LYS A 185 -16.25 -18.44 -3.51
CA LYS A 185 -17.23 -19.53 -3.64
C LYS A 185 -18.66 -19.01 -3.77
N SER A 186 -19.04 -17.97 -3.02
CA SER A 186 -20.41 -17.43 -3.00
C SER A 186 -20.52 -16.09 -2.27
N GLY A 187 -21.36 -15.17 -2.77
CA GLY A 187 -21.72 -13.93 -2.06
C GLY A 187 -22.67 -14.10 -0.86
N ASN A 188 -23.03 -15.34 -0.50
CA ASN A 188 -23.94 -15.63 0.62
C ASN A 188 -23.36 -15.32 2.00
N TRP A 189 -22.05 -15.07 2.12
CA TRP A 189 -21.43 -14.63 3.37
C TRP A 189 -22.05 -13.34 3.94
N LEU A 190 -22.66 -12.49 3.10
CA LEU A 190 -23.41 -11.31 3.53
C LEU A 190 -24.65 -11.67 4.35
N ASN A 191 -25.25 -12.84 4.12
CA ASN A 191 -26.42 -13.32 4.88
C ASN A 191 -26.07 -13.63 6.33
N CYS A 192 -24.79 -13.83 6.63
CA CYS A 192 -24.32 -14.21 7.95
C CYS A 192 -24.32 -13.04 8.95
N PHE A 193 -24.45 -11.80 8.49
CA PHE A 193 -24.63 -10.67 9.39
C PHE A 193 -25.96 -10.77 10.14
N PRO A 194 -25.95 -10.76 11.49
CA PRO A 194 -27.19 -10.82 12.27
C PRO A 194 -28.16 -9.67 11.95
N GLU A 195 -29.46 -9.92 12.10
CA GLU A 195 -30.51 -8.92 11.86
C GLU A 195 -30.41 -7.69 12.77
N ASN A 196 -29.87 -7.86 13.99
CA ASN A 196 -29.66 -6.76 14.96
C ASN A 196 -28.31 -6.03 14.77
N PHE A 197 -27.51 -6.40 13.78
CA PHE A 197 -26.20 -5.81 13.53
C PHE A 197 -26.31 -4.44 12.84
N THR A 198 -25.76 -3.37 13.45
CA THR A 198 -25.98 -1.97 13.02
C THR A 198 -24.73 -1.08 13.03
N HIS A 199 -23.55 -1.65 13.32
CA HIS A 199 -22.33 -0.87 13.63
C HIS A 199 -21.41 -0.59 12.43
N LEU A 200 -21.71 -1.12 11.24
CA LEU A 200 -20.80 -1.05 10.10
C LEU A 200 -20.57 0.39 9.62
N GLU A 201 -19.31 0.78 9.50
CA GLU A 201 -18.85 2.06 8.97
C GLU A 201 -18.17 1.91 7.61
N VAL A 202 -17.46 0.80 7.38
CA VAL A 202 -16.73 0.51 6.15
C VAL A 202 -17.03 -0.90 5.68
N LEU A 203 -17.55 -1.00 4.46
CA LEU A 203 -17.72 -2.27 3.75
C LEU A 203 -17.11 -2.16 2.37
N ASN A 204 -16.04 -2.92 2.14
CA ASN A 204 -15.40 -3.01 0.84
C ASN A 204 -15.17 -4.47 0.46
N PHE A 205 -15.85 -4.90 -0.60
CA PHE A 205 -15.71 -6.21 -1.22
C PHE A 205 -15.60 -6.09 -2.74
N SER A 206 -15.12 -4.95 -3.25
CA SER A 206 -15.13 -4.63 -4.68
C SER A 206 -14.31 -5.59 -5.54
N HIS A 207 -13.41 -6.36 -4.93
CA HIS A 207 -12.57 -7.34 -5.62
C HIS A 207 -13.25 -8.71 -5.83
N LEU A 208 -14.32 -9.01 -5.08
CA LEU A 208 -15.08 -10.25 -5.27
C LEU A 208 -15.76 -10.25 -6.65
N GLN A 209 -15.97 -11.42 -7.21
CA GLN A 209 -16.53 -11.66 -8.55
C GLN A 209 -17.85 -12.43 -8.51
N SER A 210 -18.20 -13.08 -7.40
CA SER A 210 -19.43 -13.84 -7.24
C SER A 210 -20.65 -12.93 -7.05
N ASP A 211 -21.80 -13.43 -7.47
CA ASP A 211 -23.08 -12.74 -7.27
C ASP A 211 -23.37 -12.60 -5.78
N VAL A 212 -23.78 -11.39 -5.39
CA VAL A 212 -24.16 -11.06 -4.02
C VAL A 212 -25.65 -11.28 -3.82
N ASN A 213 -26.03 -11.75 -2.63
CA ASN A 213 -27.42 -11.67 -2.20
C ASN A 213 -27.77 -10.20 -1.94
N PHE A 214 -28.37 -9.55 -2.93
CA PHE A 214 -28.67 -8.12 -2.87
C PHE A 214 -29.64 -7.76 -1.75
N ASP A 215 -30.66 -8.60 -1.48
CA ASP A 215 -31.62 -8.33 -0.41
C ASP A 215 -30.94 -8.31 0.97
N ALA A 216 -29.96 -9.20 1.19
CA ALA A 216 -29.15 -9.18 2.41
C ALA A 216 -28.26 -7.92 2.49
N LEU A 217 -27.63 -7.53 1.37
CA LEU A 217 -26.82 -6.31 1.28
C LEU A 217 -27.66 -5.05 1.56
N GLU A 218 -28.83 -4.92 0.94
CA GLU A 218 -29.71 -3.77 1.11
C GLU A 218 -30.24 -3.69 2.55
N LYS A 219 -30.65 -4.81 3.16
CA LYS A 219 -31.01 -4.87 4.58
C LYS A 219 -29.86 -4.46 5.48
N LEU A 220 -28.62 -4.83 5.15
CA LEU A 220 -27.43 -4.46 5.93
C LEU A 220 -27.15 -2.96 5.84
N VAL A 221 -27.15 -2.41 4.62
CA VAL A 221 -26.92 -0.98 4.37
C VAL A 221 -28.03 -0.13 4.99
N SER A 222 -29.29 -0.56 4.89
CA SER A 222 -30.42 0.16 5.45
C SER A 222 -30.40 0.24 6.98
N ARG A 223 -29.86 -0.76 7.69
CA ARG A 223 -29.76 -0.73 9.17
C ARG A 223 -28.47 -0.08 9.70
N CYS A 224 -27.37 -0.08 8.93
CA CYS A 224 -26.10 0.51 9.34
C CYS A 224 -26.02 2.01 9.03
N LYS A 225 -26.62 2.86 9.89
CA LYS A 225 -26.72 4.32 9.66
C LYS A 225 -25.40 5.10 9.81
N SER A 226 -24.36 4.45 10.31
CA SER A 226 -23.01 5.00 10.46
C SER A 226 -22.09 4.72 9.25
N LEU A 227 -22.62 4.10 8.18
CA LEU A 227 -21.84 3.74 7.00
C LEU A 227 -21.25 4.97 6.32
N LYS A 228 -19.92 4.97 6.15
CA LYS A 228 -19.11 6.04 5.55
C LYS A 228 -18.51 5.61 4.22
N THR A 229 -18.14 4.33 4.11
CA THR A 229 -17.54 3.76 2.91
C THR A 229 -18.29 2.51 2.48
N LEU A 230 -18.74 2.51 1.23
CA LEU A 230 -19.35 1.35 0.60
C LEU A 230 -18.71 1.12 -0.77
N LYS A 231 -18.00 0.00 -0.94
CA LYS A 231 -17.38 -0.38 -2.21
C LYS A 231 -17.86 -1.78 -2.57
N VAL A 232 -18.75 -1.85 -3.56
CA VAL A 232 -19.38 -3.10 -3.98
C VAL A 232 -18.67 -3.68 -5.21
N ASN A 233 -18.90 -4.97 -5.47
CA ASN A 233 -18.32 -5.66 -6.61
C ASN A 233 -19.08 -5.41 -7.91
N LYS A 234 -18.51 -5.92 -9.02
CA LYS A 234 -19.06 -5.75 -10.37
C LYS A 234 -20.44 -6.37 -10.57
N CYS A 235 -20.92 -7.25 -9.70
CA CYS A 235 -22.24 -7.88 -9.83
C CYS A 235 -23.39 -6.94 -9.41
N VAL A 236 -23.11 -5.86 -8.68
CA VAL A 236 -24.13 -4.88 -8.30
C VAL A 236 -24.43 -3.96 -9.49
N THR A 237 -25.69 -3.91 -9.90
CA THR A 237 -26.17 -3.13 -11.04
C THR A 237 -26.44 -1.66 -10.69
N LEU A 238 -26.69 -0.80 -11.68
CA LEU A 238 -27.02 0.61 -11.47
C LEU A 238 -28.33 0.80 -10.70
N GLU A 239 -29.35 -0.01 -10.98
CA GLU A 239 -30.62 0.00 -10.22
C GLU A 239 -30.42 -0.37 -8.75
N GLN A 240 -29.62 -1.41 -8.51
CA GLN A 240 -29.28 -1.86 -7.16
C GLN A 240 -28.45 -0.80 -6.42
N LEU A 241 -27.48 -0.19 -7.10
CA LEU A 241 -26.69 0.92 -6.57
C LEU A 241 -27.57 2.10 -6.15
N GLN A 242 -28.55 2.47 -6.97
CA GLN A 242 -29.51 3.53 -6.66
C GLN A 242 -30.20 3.27 -5.30
N ARG A 243 -30.70 2.05 -5.08
CA ARG A 243 -31.36 1.65 -3.83
C ARG A 243 -30.42 1.73 -2.62
N LEU A 244 -29.18 1.29 -2.77
CA LEU A 244 -28.16 1.38 -1.72
C LEU A 244 -27.86 2.84 -1.34
N LEU A 245 -27.73 3.73 -2.33
CA LEU A 245 -27.44 5.15 -2.11
C LEU A 245 -28.56 5.86 -1.34
N VAL A 246 -29.83 5.54 -1.64
CA VAL A 246 -30.99 6.07 -0.89
C VAL A 246 -30.93 5.67 0.58
N HIS A 247 -30.45 4.47 0.89
CA HIS A 247 -30.32 4.00 2.28
C HIS A 247 -29.11 4.58 3.03
N ALA A 248 -28.08 5.03 2.31
CA ALA A 248 -26.82 5.53 2.87
C ALA A 248 -26.44 6.95 2.39
N PRO A 249 -27.28 7.98 2.67
CA PRO A 249 -27.06 9.34 2.18
C PRO A 249 -25.84 10.06 2.78
N ARG A 250 -25.20 9.47 3.79
CA ARG A 250 -24.04 10.03 4.50
C ARG A 250 -22.69 9.50 3.99
N LEU A 251 -22.69 8.65 2.96
CA LEU A 251 -21.47 8.08 2.40
C LEU A 251 -20.47 9.17 1.98
N GLY A 252 -19.21 8.98 2.38
CA GLY A 252 -18.06 9.76 1.93
C GLY A 252 -17.30 9.10 0.79
N GLU A 253 -17.27 7.76 0.78
CA GLU A 253 -16.62 6.98 -0.29
C GLU A 253 -17.57 5.95 -0.90
N LEU A 254 -17.58 5.90 -2.23
CA LEU A 254 -18.34 4.93 -3.01
C LEU A 254 -17.44 4.14 -3.98
N GLY A 255 -17.67 2.85 -4.06
CA GLY A 255 -17.25 1.98 -5.16
C GLY A 255 -18.50 1.42 -5.81
N SER A 256 -18.80 1.81 -7.04
CA SER A 256 -20.15 1.67 -7.63
C SER A 256 -20.55 0.25 -8.05
N GLY A 257 -19.60 -0.67 -8.19
CA GLY A 257 -19.85 -1.94 -8.89
C GLY A 257 -19.95 -1.75 -10.39
N SER A 258 -20.80 -2.53 -11.06
CA SER A 258 -21.06 -2.34 -12.49
C SER A 258 -21.66 -0.96 -12.73
N PHE A 259 -21.09 -0.25 -13.68
CA PHE A 259 -21.60 1.03 -14.16
C PHE A 259 -22.12 0.92 -15.59
N SER A 260 -22.61 -0.27 -15.95
CA SER A 260 -23.08 -0.64 -17.28
C SER A 260 -24.41 -1.37 -17.16
N GLN A 261 -25.49 -0.65 -17.45
CA GLN A 261 -26.85 -1.19 -17.48
C GLN A 261 -27.72 -0.24 -18.31
N GLU A 262 -28.50 -0.76 -19.25
CA GLU A 262 -29.52 0.06 -19.93
C GLU A 262 -30.61 0.47 -18.92
N LEU A 263 -30.73 1.76 -18.68
CA LEU A 263 -31.73 2.36 -17.80
C LEU A 263 -32.82 3.05 -18.60
N ALA A 264 -34.08 2.84 -18.21
CA ALA A 264 -35.18 3.69 -18.63
C ALA A 264 -35.02 5.11 -18.07
N THR A 265 -35.65 6.10 -18.71
CA THR A 265 -35.56 7.52 -18.31
C THR A 265 -35.86 7.75 -16.83
N GLN A 266 -36.88 7.06 -16.30
CA GLN A 266 -37.24 7.19 -14.88
C GLN A 266 -36.13 6.67 -13.95
N GLN A 267 -35.52 5.53 -14.29
CA GLN A 267 -34.45 4.92 -13.49
C GLN A 267 -33.17 5.79 -13.53
N TYR A 268 -32.87 6.40 -14.67
CA TYR A 268 -31.78 7.38 -14.79
C TYR A 268 -31.98 8.56 -13.83
N LEU A 269 -33.20 9.14 -13.81
CA LEU A 269 -33.53 10.27 -12.95
C LEU A 269 -33.50 9.89 -11.45
N GLU A 270 -33.89 8.67 -11.13
CA GLU A 270 -33.81 8.13 -9.76
C GLU A 270 -32.36 7.93 -9.30
N LEU A 271 -31.48 7.46 -10.19
CA LEU A 271 -30.06 7.31 -9.91
C LEU A 271 -29.37 8.67 -9.73
N GLU A 272 -29.64 9.62 -10.63
CA GLU A 272 -29.14 11.00 -10.53
C GLU A 272 -29.61 11.65 -9.20
N SER A 273 -30.88 11.44 -8.84
CA SER A 273 -31.43 11.93 -7.57
C SER A 273 -30.75 11.29 -6.36
N ALA A 274 -30.41 10.00 -6.42
CA ALA A 274 -29.70 9.31 -5.35
C ALA A 274 -28.28 9.86 -5.14
N PHE A 275 -27.53 10.13 -6.22
CA PHE A 275 -26.23 10.81 -6.13
C PHE A 275 -26.34 12.21 -5.54
N LYS A 276 -27.37 12.97 -5.93
CA LYS A 276 -27.63 14.32 -5.40
C LYS A 276 -27.93 14.34 -3.89
N ILE A 277 -28.50 13.26 -3.36
CA ILE A 277 -28.75 13.11 -1.92
C ILE A 277 -27.45 12.86 -1.15
N CYS A 278 -26.47 12.19 -1.76
CA CYS A 278 -25.18 11.82 -1.14
C CYS A 278 -24.18 12.99 -1.12
N LYS A 279 -24.50 14.06 -0.39
CA LYS A 279 -23.74 15.32 -0.40
C LYS A 279 -22.33 15.24 0.19
N ASN A 280 -22.05 14.21 0.99
CA ASN A 280 -20.76 13.99 1.65
C ASN A 280 -19.74 13.27 0.76
N LEU A 281 -20.17 12.82 -0.43
CA LEU A 281 -19.34 12.02 -1.31
C LEU A 281 -18.13 12.83 -1.77
N HIS A 282 -16.94 12.34 -1.40
CA HIS A 282 -15.66 12.93 -1.76
C HIS A 282 -14.76 11.95 -2.53
N THR A 283 -15.16 10.68 -2.64
CA THR A 283 -14.42 9.64 -3.36
C THR A 283 -15.35 8.72 -4.13
N ILE A 284 -15.06 8.51 -5.42
CA ILE A 284 -15.75 7.54 -6.27
C ILE A 284 -14.73 6.62 -6.94
N SER A 285 -15.05 5.33 -6.98
CA SER A 285 -14.26 4.23 -7.55
C SER A 285 -15.17 3.13 -8.09
N GLY A 286 -14.61 2.01 -8.55
CA GLY A 286 -15.37 0.91 -9.15
C GLY A 286 -15.62 1.24 -10.61
N LEU A 287 -16.65 2.04 -10.90
CA LEU A 287 -17.01 2.59 -12.21
C LEU A 287 -16.69 1.65 -13.37
N TRP A 288 -17.05 0.36 -13.25
CA TRP A 288 -16.79 -0.63 -14.29
C TRP A 288 -17.71 -0.34 -15.48
N VAL A 289 -17.18 0.39 -16.46
CA VAL A 289 -17.91 0.92 -17.61
C VAL A 289 -17.57 0.13 -18.88
N ASP A 290 -18.60 -0.33 -19.58
CA ASP A 290 -18.56 -0.75 -20.97
C ASP A 290 -18.84 0.45 -21.89
N SER A 291 -19.58 1.44 -21.37
CA SER A 291 -19.93 2.70 -22.03
C SER A 291 -20.00 3.83 -21.01
N ALA A 292 -19.54 5.03 -21.41
CA ALA A 292 -19.56 6.23 -20.59
C ALA A 292 -20.94 6.91 -20.52
N GLN A 293 -21.98 6.36 -21.16
CA GLN A 293 -23.31 6.95 -21.28
C GLN A 293 -23.89 7.44 -19.95
N TYR A 294 -23.61 6.74 -18.85
CA TYR A 294 -24.18 7.03 -17.53
C TYR A 294 -23.29 7.89 -16.64
N LEU A 295 -22.05 8.23 -17.04
CA LEU A 295 -21.18 9.11 -16.24
C LEU A 295 -21.82 10.46 -15.86
N PRO A 296 -22.70 11.08 -16.68
CA PRO A 296 -23.33 12.34 -16.32
C PRO A 296 -24.15 12.33 -15.01
N VAL A 297 -24.65 11.17 -14.54
CA VAL A 297 -25.35 11.09 -13.24
C VAL A 297 -24.45 11.51 -12.07
N LEU A 298 -23.13 11.42 -12.25
CA LEU A 298 -22.12 11.78 -11.24
C LEU A 298 -21.91 13.28 -11.10
N TYR A 299 -22.34 14.10 -12.08
CA TYR A 299 -22.05 15.54 -12.12
C TYR A 299 -22.50 16.28 -10.84
N SER A 300 -23.61 15.83 -10.24
CA SER A 300 -24.10 16.39 -8.98
C SER A 300 -23.13 16.19 -7.81
N ALA A 301 -22.39 15.07 -7.79
CA ALA A 301 -21.40 14.75 -6.76
C ALA A 301 -20.03 15.38 -7.04
N CYS A 302 -19.67 15.59 -8.32
CA CYS A 302 -18.37 16.06 -8.79
C CYS A 302 -17.83 17.32 -8.07
N THR A 303 -18.72 18.24 -7.67
CA THR A 303 -18.33 19.50 -7.02
C THR A 303 -17.60 19.34 -5.67
N ASN A 304 -17.74 18.18 -5.02
CA ASN A 304 -17.10 17.85 -3.75
C ASN A 304 -16.05 16.74 -3.86
N LEU A 305 -15.89 16.13 -5.05
CA LEU A 305 -14.94 15.03 -5.22
C LEU A 305 -13.51 15.52 -5.07
N THR A 306 -12.78 14.82 -4.21
CA THR A 306 -11.34 14.99 -4.02
C THR A 306 -10.57 13.80 -4.59
N PHE A 307 -11.23 12.65 -4.80
CA PHE A 307 -10.63 11.47 -5.40
C PHE A 307 -11.57 10.81 -6.41
N LEU A 308 -11.09 10.67 -7.64
CA LEU A 308 -11.69 9.86 -8.70
C LEU A 308 -10.76 8.71 -9.08
N ASN A 309 -11.31 7.50 -9.12
CA ASN A 309 -10.58 6.30 -9.48
C ASN A 309 -11.26 5.56 -10.63
N PHE A 310 -10.68 5.72 -11.83
CA PHE A 310 -11.03 5.06 -13.09
C PHE A 310 -10.04 3.92 -13.43
N SER A 311 -9.32 3.34 -12.46
CA SER A 311 -8.34 2.27 -12.74
C SER A 311 -8.95 1.00 -13.35
N TYR A 312 -10.27 0.87 -13.31
CA TYR A 312 -11.04 -0.27 -13.85
C TYR A 312 -11.97 0.15 -15.01
N ALA A 313 -11.74 1.34 -15.56
CA ALA A 313 -12.64 2.00 -16.50
C ALA A 313 -11.81 2.55 -17.68
N ALA A 314 -11.97 1.94 -18.85
CA ALA A 314 -11.38 2.44 -20.08
C ALA A 314 -12.25 3.58 -20.64
N ILE A 315 -12.12 4.77 -20.06
CA ILE A 315 -12.77 5.99 -20.56
C ILE A 315 -11.88 6.68 -21.58
N ASP A 316 -12.49 7.34 -22.56
CA ASP A 316 -11.79 8.14 -23.55
C ASP A 316 -11.51 9.58 -23.05
N SER A 317 -10.78 10.33 -23.88
CA SER A 317 -10.42 11.72 -23.58
C SER A 317 -11.62 12.66 -23.49
N ASP A 318 -12.67 12.46 -24.30
CA ASP A 318 -13.83 13.33 -24.37
C ASP A 318 -14.73 13.16 -23.14
N ASP A 319 -14.95 11.92 -22.71
CA ASP A 319 -15.78 11.61 -21.55
C ASP A 319 -15.10 11.99 -20.23
N LEU A 320 -13.78 11.78 -20.14
CA LEU A 320 -13.01 12.33 -19.02
C LEU A 320 -13.14 13.86 -18.98
N THR A 321 -12.97 14.53 -20.13
CA THR A 321 -13.03 16.00 -20.20
C THR A 321 -14.38 16.53 -19.72
N LYS A 322 -15.49 15.97 -20.21
CA LYS A 322 -16.85 16.37 -19.80
C LYS A 322 -17.06 16.25 -18.29
N LEU A 323 -16.51 15.21 -17.67
CA LEU A 323 -16.60 15.00 -16.22
C LEU A 323 -15.73 16.00 -15.43
N LEU A 324 -14.49 16.23 -15.86
CA LEU A 324 -13.52 17.03 -15.11
C LEU A 324 -13.91 18.50 -14.99
N VAL A 325 -14.66 19.04 -15.95
CA VAL A 325 -15.26 20.40 -15.88
C VAL A 325 -16.08 20.58 -14.59
N HIS A 326 -16.64 19.50 -14.03
CA HIS A 326 -17.43 19.51 -12.81
C HIS A 326 -16.63 19.20 -11.53
N CYS A 327 -15.32 18.94 -11.61
CA CYS A 327 -14.48 18.43 -10.52
C CYS A 327 -13.39 19.43 -10.05
N PRO A 328 -13.70 20.69 -9.66
CA PRO A 328 -12.68 21.70 -9.37
C PRO A 328 -11.85 21.44 -8.10
N LYS A 329 -12.30 20.50 -7.24
CA LYS A 329 -11.65 20.14 -5.97
C LYS A 329 -10.82 18.87 -6.04
N LEU A 330 -10.63 18.30 -7.24
CA LEU A 330 -9.97 17.02 -7.39
C LEU A 330 -8.50 17.11 -6.94
N GLN A 331 -8.13 16.24 -6.01
CA GLN A 331 -6.77 16.13 -5.45
C GLN A 331 -6.08 14.85 -5.91
N ARG A 332 -6.84 13.79 -6.17
CA ARG A 332 -6.31 12.50 -6.60
C ARG A 332 -7.08 12.00 -7.82
N LEU A 333 -6.36 11.61 -8.84
CA LEU A 333 -6.93 11.04 -10.06
C LEU A 333 -6.16 9.80 -10.47
N TRP A 334 -6.87 8.68 -10.56
CA TRP A 334 -6.36 7.44 -11.13
C TRP A 334 -7.12 7.15 -12.41
N VAL A 335 -6.41 6.94 -13.51
CA VAL A 335 -6.97 6.69 -14.85
C VAL A 335 -6.18 5.61 -15.57
N VAL A 336 -6.78 5.04 -16.61
CA VAL A 336 -6.10 4.20 -17.59
C VAL A 336 -5.59 5.08 -18.74
N ASP A 337 -4.53 4.67 -19.43
CA ASP A 337 -3.90 5.42 -20.53
C ASP A 337 -4.79 5.62 -21.79
N THR A 338 -5.97 5.00 -21.85
CA THR A 338 -7.01 5.25 -22.87
C THR A 338 -7.52 6.69 -22.89
N VAL A 339 -7.25 7.46 -21.84
CA VAL A 339 -7.58 8.89 -21.78
C VAL A 339 -6.71 9.74 -22.72
N GLU A 340 -5.59 9.18 -23.19
CA GLU A 340 -4.64 9.84 -24.09
C GLU A 340 -4.10 11.18 -23.54
N ASP A 341 -3.23 11.83 -24.31
CA ASP A 341 -2.69 13.15 -23.91
C ASP A 341 -3.78 14.22 -23.82
N ARG A 342 -4.79 14.16 -24.71
CA ARG A 342 -5.92 15.10 -24.70
C ARG A 342 -6.72 15.05 -23.39
N GLY A 343 -6.90 13.86 -22.82
CA GLY A 343 -7.53 13.72 -21.51
C GLY A 343 -6.66 14.31 -20.40
N LEU A 344 -5.34 14.14 -20.48
CA LEU A 344 -4.39 14.74 -19.53
C LEU A 344 -4.26 16.26 -19.67
N GLU A 345 -4.39 16.82 -20.87
CA GLU A 345 -4.52 18.27 -21.08
C GLU A 345 -5.76 18.84 -20.37
N ALA A 346 -6.88 18.12 -20.42
CA ALA A 346 -8.07 18.48 -19.66
C ALA A 346 -7.84 18.42 -18.15
N VAL A 347 -7.07 17.43 -17.65
CA VAL A 347 -6.64 17.39 -16.25
C VAL A 347 -5.84 18.64 -15.89
N GLY A 348 -4.85 19.02 -16.70
CA GLY A 348 -4.09 20.26 -16.53
C GLY A 348 -4.97 21.50 -16.50
N SER A 349 -6.02 21.54 -17.32
CA SER A 349 -6.91 22.68 -17.46
C SER A 349 -7.94 22.83 -16.32
N TYR A 350 -8.47 21.72 -15.80
CA TYR A 350 -9.63 21.74 -14.89
C TYR A 350 -9.32 21.33 -13.45
N CYS A 351 -8.14 20.76 -13.15
CA CYS A 351 -7.81 20.21 -11.82
C CYS A 351 -6.60 20.91 -11.14
N PRO A 352 -6.64 22.23 -10.86
CA PRO A 352 -5.49 22.96 -10.31
C PRO A 352 -5.07 22.53 -8.90
N LEU A 353 -5.92 21.77 -8.20
CA LEU A 353 -5.66 21.25 -6.86
C LEU A 353 -5.10 19.82 -6.85
N LEU A 354 -4.79 19.24 -8.01
CA LEU A 354 -4.33 17.87 -8.10
C LEU A 354 -2.97 17.69 -7.39
N GLU A 355 -2.91 16.72 -6.49
CA GLU A 355 -1.76 16.34 -5.67
C GLU A 355 -1.20 14.96 -6.06
N GLU A 356 -2.07 14.07 -6.53
CA GLU A 356 -1.73 12.70 -6.94
C GLU A 356 -2.33 12.36 -8.31
N LEU A 357 -1.46 11.94 -9.24
CA LEU A 357 -1.85 11.35 -10.52
C LEU A 357 -1.33 9.92 -10.62
N ARG A 358 -2.20 8.98 -11.01
CA ARG A 358 -1.79 7.65 -11.47
C ARG A 358 -2.39 7.36 -12.83
N VAL A 359 -1.54 7.01 -13.79
CA VAL A 359 -1.95 6.55 -15.11
C VAL A 359 -1.50 5.12 -15.27
N PHE A 360 -2.44 4.20 -15.45
CA PHE A 360 -2.21 2.76 -15.60
C PHE A 360 -2.29 2.35 -17.08
N PRO A 361 -1.53 1.33 -17.52
CA PRO A 361 -1.65 0.82 -18.88
C PRO A 361 -2.94 0.01 -19.05
N ALA A 362 -3.71 0.27 -20.10
CA ALA A 362 -4.87 -0.55 -20.48
C ALA A 362 -4.44 -1.97 -20.86
N ASP A 363 -3.38 -2.04 -21.66
CA ASP A 363 -2.79 -3.27 -22.14
C ASP A 363 -1.29 -3.30 -21.82
N PRO A 364 -0.91 -3.85 -20.65
CA PRO A 364 0.49 -3.92 -20.24
C PRO A 364 1.32 -4.93 -21.05
N PHE A 365 0.70 -5.85 -21.77
CA PHE A 365 1.37 -6.96 -22.46
C PHE A 365 1.19 -6.95 -23.98
N GLY A 366 0.33 -6.10 -24.52
CA GLY A 366 0.05 -6.05 -25.95
C GLY A 366 1.14 -5.37 -26.77
N ASP A 367 1.53 -6.06 -27.85
CA ASP A 367 2.45 -5.60 -28.90
C ASP A 367 1.88 -4.45 -29.76
N GLY A 368 0.63 -4.02 -29.52
CA GLY A 368 -0.14 -3.14 -30.38
C GLY A 368 0.19 -1.65 -30.26
N ILE A 369 0.01 -0.92 -31.35
CA ILE A 369 0.10 0.54 -31.55
C ILE A 369 -1.08 1.24 -30.85
N ALA A 370 -1.29 1.00 -29.55
CA ALA A 370 -2.31 1.73 -28.81
C ALA A 370 -1.81 3.17 -28.57
N HIS A 371 -2.53 4.15 -29.12
CA HIS A 371 -2.38 5.56 -28.77
C HIS A 371 -2.73 5.70 -27.28
N GLY A 372 -1.72 5.66 -26.42
CA GLY A 372 -1.86 5.91 -24.99
C GLY A 372 -1.37 7.30 -24.65
N VAL A 373 -1.03 7.49 -23.38
CA VAL A 373 -0.42 8.74 -22.92
C VAL A 373 1.07 8.78 -23.26
N THR A 374 1.58 9.99 -23.54
CA THR A 374 2.99 10.27 -23.84
C THR A 374 3.56 11.29 -22.85
N GLU A 375 4.81 11.71 -23.06
CA GLU A 375 5.39 12.80 -22.28
C GLU A 375 4.62 14.12 -22.41
N SER A 376 3.92 14.35 -23.52
CA SER A 376 3.17 15.57 -23.78
C SER A 376 2.01 15.77 -22.80
N GLY A 377 1.20 14.73 -22.55
CA GLY A 377 0.15 14.78 -21.55
C GLY A 377 0.69 14.96 -20.13
N PHE A 378 1.85 14.38 -19.81
CA PHE A 378 2.47 14.58 -18.50
C PHE A 378 2.95 16.03 -18.30
N VAL A 379 3.55 16.63 -19.33
CA VAL A 379 3.94 18.05 -19.33
C VAL A 379 2.70 18.93 -19.14
N ALA A 380 1.63 18.71 -19.90
CA ALA A 380 0.39 19.48 -19.79
C ALA A 380 -0.22 19.45 -18.39
N VAL A 381 -0.22 18.27 -17.73
CA VAL A 381 -0.64 18.17 -16.32
C VAL A 381 0.26 19.03 -15.43
N SER A 382 1.58 18.97 -15.60
CA SER A 382 2.52 19.71 -14.75
C SER A 382 2.36 21.23 -14.86
N GLU A 383 1.94 21.74 -16.03
CA GLU A 383 1.76 23.16 -16.27
C GLU A 383 0.60 23.75 -15.46
N GLY A 384 -0.52 23.02 -15.38
CA GLY A 384 -1.72 23.44 -14.66
C GLY A 384 -1.83 22.94 -13.21
N CYS A 385 -1.29 21.76 -12.90
CA CYS A 385 -1.42 21.11 -11.59
C CYS A 385 -0.17 21.34 -10.70
N ARG A 386 0.07 22.59 -10.31
CA ARG A 386 1.30 22.98 -9.56
C ARG A 386 1.44 22.37 -8.15
N ARG A 387 0.40 21.70 -7.64
CA ARG A 387 0.41 20.97 -6.35
C ARG A 387 0.79 19.50 -6.50
N LEU A 388 0.99 19.02 -7.73
CA LEU A 388 1.30 17.63 -8.00
C LEU A 388 2.62 17.26 -7.33
N HIS A 389 2.56 16.29 -6.42
CA HIS A 389 3.74 15.82 -5.71
C HIS A 389 3.80 14.29 -5.57
N TYR A 390 2.83 13.59 -6.13
CA TYR A 390 2.77 12.14 -6.18
C TYR A 390 2.38 11.68 -7.58
N VAL A 391 3.27 10.94 -8.25
CA VAL A 391 3.00 10.38 -9.57
C VAL A 391 3.34 8.89 -9.67
N LEU A 392 2.46 8.15 -10.35
CA LEU A 392 2.74 6.87 -11.00
C LEU A 392 2.33 6.97 -12.46
N TYR A 393 3.30 6.96 -13.37
CA TYR A 393 3.05 7.19 -14.78
C TYR A 393 3.57 6.02 -15.60
N PHE A 394 2.67 5.27 -16.23
CA PHE A 394 3.02 4.28 -17.23
C PHE A 394 2.84 4.89 -18.61
N CYS A 395 3.87 4.78 -19.46
CA CYS A 395 3.85 5.28 -20.83
C CYS A 395 4.78 4.46 -21.73
N ARG A 396 4.69 4.67 -23.04
CA ARG A 396 5.50 3.94 -24.04
C ARG A 396 6.66 4.76 -24.61
N GLN A 397 6.76 6.03 -24.27
CA GLN A 397 7.87 6.92 -24.67
C GLN A 397 8.03 8.03 -23.64
N MET A 398 9.24 8.59 -23.57
CA MET A 398 9.58 9.72 -22.71
C MET A 398 10.83 10.44 -23.23
N THR A 399 11.04 11.68 -22.82
CA THR A 399 12.28 12.44 -23.10
C THR A 399 12.90 13.00 -21.81
N ASN A 400 14.21 13.25 -21.85
CA ASN A 400 14.94 13.96 -20.80
C ASN A 400 14.35 15.36 -20.57
N ALA A 401 14.06 16.07 -21.67
CA ALA A 401 13.51 17.42 -21.62
C ALA A 401 12.13 17.48 -20.96
N ALA A 402 11.22 16.56 -21.27
CA ALA A 402 9.89 16.54 -20.69
C ALA A 402 9.92 16.30 -19.17
N VAL A 403 10.73 15.34 -18.70
CA VAL A 403 10.88 15.08 -17.26
C VAL A 403 11.45 16.31 -16.55
N ALA A 404 12.46 16.96 -17.13
CA ALA A 404 13.03 18.19 -16.58
C ALA A 404 11.99 19.31 -16.46
N THR A 405 11.17 19.53 -17.50
CA THR A 405 10.07 20.50 -17.49
C THR A 405 9.05 20.18 -16.40
N VAL A 406 8.64 18.91 -16.26
CA VAL A 406 7.66 18.49 -15.25
C VAL A 406 8.14 18.81 -13.84
N VAL A 407 9.38 18.47 -13.49
CA VAL A 407 9.90 18.70 -12.13
C VAL A 407 10.25 20.16 -11.86
N GLN A 408 10.58 20.94 -12.89
CA GLN A 408 10.68 22.40 -12.78
C GLN A 408 9.31 23.02 -12.49
N ASN A 409 8.26 22.53 -13.14
CA ASN A 409 6.91 23.01 -12.91
C ASN A 409 6.35 22.60 -11.53
N CYS A 410 6.71 21.40 -11.06
CA CYS A 410 6.26 20.80 -9.82
C CYS A 410 7.46 20.33 -8.96
N PRO A 411 8.20 21.25 -8.29
CA PRO A 411 9.44 20.90 -7.60
C PRO A 411 9.24 20.14 -6.28
N ASP A 412 8.01 20.04 -5.79
CA ASP A 412 7.69 19.48 -4.47
C ASP A 412 7.41 17.97 -4.46
N PHE A 413 7.73 17.23 -5.54
CA PHE A 413 7.54 15.78 -5.60
C PHE A 413 8.13 15.06 -4.39
N THR A 414 7.29 14.26 -3.74
CA THR A 414 7.67 13.30 -2.71
C THR A 414 7.73 11.89 -3.27
N HIS A 415 6.94 11.61 -4.30
CA HIS A 415 6.84 10.31 -4.96
C HIS A 415 6.87 10.48 -6.47
N PHE A 416 7.92 10.00 -7.12
CA PHE A 416 8.08 10.06 -8.57
C PHE A 416 8.32 8.65 -9.09
N ARG A 417 7.32 8.05 -9.74
CA ARG A 417 7.41 6.71 -10.30
C ARG A 417 7.06 6.74 -11.77
N LEU A 418 8.08 6.68 -12.60
CA LEU A 418 7.93 6.57 -14.04
C LEU A 418 8.20 5.13 -14.46
N CYS A 419 7.33 4.59 -15.32
CA CYS A 419 7.49 3.27 -15.91
C CYS A 419 7.32 3.37 -17.43
N ILE A 420 8.44 3.46 -18.13
CA ILE A 420 8.50 3.33 -19.58
C ILE A 420 8.36 1.83 -19.88
N MET A 421 7.27 1.47 -20.56
CA MET A 421 6.81 0.09 -20.69
C MET A 421 7.83 -0.81 -21.41
N ASN A 422 8.50 -0.29 -22.43
CA ASN A 422 9.56 -1.02 -23.13
C ASN A 422 10.87 -0.92 -22.34
N PRO A 423 11.43 -2.06 -21.86
CA PRO A 423 12.70 -2.07 -21.14
C PRO A 423 13.83 -1.44 -21.96
N GLY A 424 14.68 -0.63 -21.32
CA GLY A 424 15.85 -0.06 -21.97
C GLY A 424 15.57 0.93 -23.10
N GLN A 425 14.36 1.50 -23.16
CA GLN A 425 14.05 2.54 -24.16
C GLN A 425 14.75 3.87 -23.82
N PRO A 426 15.53 4.45 -24.75
CA PRO A 426 16.18 5.74 -24.56
C PRO A 426 15.19 6.90 -24.70
N ASP A 427 15.69 8.13 -24.52
CA ASP A 427 14.98 9.31 -24.99
C ASP A 427 14.65 9.13 -26.49
N TYR A 428 13.38 9.18 -26.86
CA TYR A 428 12.96 8.83 -28.21
C TYR A 428 13.31 9.89 -29.26
N LEU A 429 13.67 11.12 -28.86
CA LEU A 429 14.08 12.20 -29.76
C LEU A 429 15.60 12.29 -29.91
N THR A 430 16.34 12.16 -28.81
CA THR A 430 17.80 12.32 -28.80
C THR A 430 18.55 11.00 -28.90
N HIS A 431 17.87 9.87 -28.63
CA HIS A 431 18.46 8.54 -28.47
C HIS A 431 19.50 8.43 -27.33
N GLU A 432 19.58 9.44 -26.47
CA GLU A 432 20.45 9.42 -25.31
C GLU A 432 19.85 8.59 -24.16
N PRO A 433 20.68 8.12 -23.21
CA PRO A 433 20.18 7.60 -21.95
C PRO A 433 19.26 8.59 -21.24
N MET A 434 18.33 8.06 -20.45
CA MET A 434 17.42 8.82 -19.59
C MET A 434 18.08 9.31 -18.28
N ASP A 435 19.41 9.40 -18.25
CA ASP A 435 20.19 9.74 -17.06
C ASP A 435 19.87 11.18 -16.59
N GLU A 436 19.78 12.11 -17.53
CA GLU A 436 19.48 13.53 -17.26
C GLU A 436 18.04 13.74 -16.77
N ALA A 437 17.07 12.94 -17.25
CA ALA A 437 15.71 12.93 -16.73
C ALA A 437 15.71 12.68 -15.22
N PHE A 438 16.28 11.55 -14.78
CA PHE A 438 16.28 11.23 -13.34
C PHE A 438 17.26 12.09 -12.55
N GLY A 439 18.34 12.58 -13.19
CA GLY A 439 19.20 13.61 -12.65
C GLY A 439 18.43 14.87 -12.27
N SER A 440 17.62 15.40 -13.19
CA SER A 440 16.79 16.58 -12.96
C SER A 440 15.77 16.36 -11.83
N VAL A 441 15.17 15.17 -11.74
CA VAL A 441 14.23 14.79 -10.67
C VAL A 441 14.90 14.89 -9.30
N VAL A 442 16.06 14.24 -9.13
CA VAL A 442 16.71 14.19 -7.81
C VAL A 442 17.40 15.50 -7.42
N GLN A 443 17.80 16.31 -8.40
CA GLN A 443 18.36 17.65 -8.18
C GLN A 443 17.28 18.66 -7.78
N THR A 444 16.12 18.62 -8.44
CA THR A 444 15.04 19.60 -8.24
C THR A 444 14.15 19.22 -7.06
N CYS A 445 13.74 17.96 -6.97
CA CYS A 445 12.75 17.49 -5.99
C CYS A 445 13.41 17.11 -4.66
N THR A 446 13.82 18.10 -3.88
CA THR A 446 14.55 17.87 -2.61
C THR A 446 13.75 17.11 -1.55
N LYS A 447 12.42 17.09 -1.64
CA LYS A 447 11.51 16.35 -0.74
C LYS A 447 11.25 14.90 -1.18
N LEU A 448 11.90 14.42 -2.24
CA LEU A 448 11.69 13.10 -2.80
C LEU A 448 11.99 11.98 -1.79
N GLN A 449 10.99 11.13 -1.55
CA GLN A 449 11.04 9.99 -0.63
C GLN A 449 10.93 8.65 -1.36
N ARG A 450 10.29 8.63 -2.54
CA ARG A 450 10.15 7.41 -3.33
C ARG A 450 10.40 7.67 -4.81
N LEU A 451 11.30 6.88 -5.38
CA LEU A 451 11.67 6.92 -6.79
C LEU A 451 11.50 5.52 -7.40
N ALA A 452 10.90 5.45 -8.58
CA ALA A 452 11.01 4.29 -9.46
C ALA A 452 11.53 4.77 -10.82
N VAL A 453 12.59 4.11 -11.28
CA VAL A 453 13.29 4.46 -12.52
C VAL A 453 13.07 3.39 -13.60
N SER A 454 13.09 3.81 -14.86
CA SER A 454 12.86 2.97 -16.05
C SER A 454 13.47 3.65 -17.29
N GLY A 455 13.52 2.94 -18.42
CA GLY A 455 14.17 3.42 -19.65
C GLY A 455 15.65 3.02 -19.69
N TYR A 456 16.37 3.46 -20.72
CA TYR A 456 17.81 3.23 -20.84
C TYR A 456 18.55 4.11 -19.84
N LEU A 457 19.15 3.50 -18.82
CA LEU A 457 19.87 4.21 -17.76
C LEU A 457 21.26 3.62 -17.59
N THR A 458 22.24 4.51 -17.53
CA THR A 458 23.62 4.13 -17.21
C THR A 458 23.88 4.33 -15.72
N ASP A 459 25.09 4.00 -15.32
CA ASP A 459 25.63 4.28 -13.99
C ASP A 459 25.57 5.78 -13.60
N LEU A 460 25.52 6.71 -14.57
CA LEU A 460 25.43 8.15 -14.33
C LEU A 460 24.14 8.54 -13.60
N ALA A 461 22.98 7.96 -13.96
CA ALA A 461 21.73 8.20 -13.24
C ALA A 461 21.87 7.88 -11.74
N PHE A 462 22.54 6.78 -11.42
CA PHE A 462 22.73 6.36 -10.05
C PHE A 462 23.76 7.21 -9.29
N GLN A 463 24.76 7.74 -9.98
CA GLN A 463 25.64 8.77 -9.43
C GLN A 463 24.84 10.00 -9.03
N TYR A 464 23.94 10.49 -9.90
CA TYR A 464 23.06 11.62 -9.57
C TYR A 464 22.15 11.30 -8.38
N ILE A 465 21.52 10.12 -8.36
CA ILE A 465 20.67 9.67 -7.25
C ILE A 465 21.48 9.67 -5.93
N GLY A 466 22.64 9.03 -5.92
CA GLY A 466 23.55 9.00 -4.77
C GLY A 466 23.96 10.40 -4.32
N LYS A 467 24.24 11.30 -5.26
CA LYS A 467 24.69 12.67 -4.98
C LYS A 467 23.57 13.55 -4.40
N TYR A 468 22.36 13.50 -4.94
CA TYR A 468 21.33 14.51 -4.63
C TYR A 468 20.12 13.98 -3.83
N ALA A 469 19.75 12.70 -3.94
CA ALA A 469 18.52 12.15 -3.37
C ALA A 469 18.60 11.86 -1.85
N LYS A 470 18.95 12.87 -1.04
CA LYS A 470 19.26 12.69 0.39
C LYS A 470 18.06 12.31 1.27
N ASN A 471 16.84 12.55 0.78
CA ASN A 471 15.60 12.20 1.46
C ASN A 471 14.96 10.88 0.98
N LEU A 472 15.60 10.20 0.02
CA LEU A 472 15.04 9.00 -0.59
C LEU A 472 14.95 7.85 0.43
N GLU A 473 13.75 7.33 0.64
CA GLU A 473 13.47 6.20 1.52
C GLU A 473 13.23 4.89 0.74
N THR A 474 12.76 4.95 -0.51
CA THR A 474 12.48 3.77 -1.34
C THR A 474 12.90 4.01 -2.79
N LEU A 475 13.74 3.11 -3.31
CA LEU A 475 14.15 3.10 -4.71
C LEU A 475 13.75 1.77 -5.35
N SER A 476 13.04 1.83 -6.48
CA SER A 476 12.76 0.69 -7.36
C SER A 476 13.51 0.85 -8.68
N VAL A 477 14.26 -0.18 -9.09
CA VAL A 477 15.13 -0.19 -10.27
C VAL A 477 14.83 -1.44 -11.10
N ALA A 478 14.64 -1.28 -12.40
CA ALA A 478 14.48 -2.38 -13.35
C ALA A 478 15.24 -2.07 -14.64
N PHE A 479 15.95 -3.05 -15.19
CA PHE A 479 16.63 -2.95 -16.50
C PHE A 479 17.55 -1.72 -16.63
N ALA A 480 18.34 -1.42 -15.61
CA ALA A 480 19.10 -0.17 -15.52
C ALA A 480 20.51 -0.38 -14.92
N GLY A 481 21.41 0.52 -15.29
CA GLY A 481 22.80 0.51 -14.83
C GLY A 481 23.73 -0.19 -15.81
N SER A 482 25.03 -0.01 -15.59
CA SER A 482 26.09 -0.55 -16.45
C SER A 482 27.05 -1.44 -15.64
N SER A 483 27.24 -1.16 -14.35
CA SER A 483 28.14 -1.93 -13.49
C SER A 483 27.72 -1.87 -12.02
N ASP A 484 28.43 -2.61 -11.15
CA ASP A 484 28.27 -2.54 -9.70
C ASP A 484 28.31 -1.11 -9.14
N TRP A 485 29.06 -0.22 -9.78
CA TRP A 485 29.28 1.15 -9.32
C TRP A 485 27.98 1.97 -9.23
N GLY A 486 26.99 1.71 -10.09
CA GLY A 486 25.69 2.38 -10.01
C GLY A 486 25.01 2.15 -8.65
N MET A 487 24.87 0.89 -8.22
CA MET A 487 24.26 0.58 -6.93
C MET A 487 25.14 1.03 -5.74
N GLN A 488 26.48 1.02 -5.89
CA GLN A 488 27.39 1.57 -4.88
C GLN A 488 27.11 3.06 -4.61
N CYS A 489 26.97 3.87 -5.65
CA CYS A 489 26.62 5.29 -5.53
C CYS A 489 25.35 5.51 -4.70
N VAL A 490 24.32 4.67 -4.89
CA VAL A 490 23.06 4.75 -4.14
C VAL A 490 23.25 4.35 -2.67
N LEU A 491 23.93 3.24 -2.43
CA LEU A 491 24.15 2.71 -1.08
C LEU A 491 25.05 3.64 -0.26
N GLU A 492 26.06 4.26 -0.86
CA GLU A 492 26.90 5.25 -0.17
C GLU A 492 26.19 6.61 -0.04
N GLY A 493 25.46 7.03 -1.06
CA GLY A 493 24.97 8.41 -1.18
C GLY A 493 23.61 8.72 -0.54
N CYS A 494 22.72 7.75 -0.34
CA CYS A 494 21.32 7.98 0.07
C CYS A 494 21.04 7.68 1.56
N PRO A 495 21.33 8.55 2.54
CA PRO A 495 21.38 8.20 3.96
C PRO A 495 20.04 7.74 4.57
N LYS A 496 18.90 8.14 3.99
CA LYS A 496 17.55 7.77 4.50
C LYS A 496 16.96 6.53 3.83
N LEU A 497 17.71 5.86 2.95
CA LEU A 497 17.21 4.73 2.19
C LEU A 497 16.78 3.61 3.14
N ARG A 498 15.56 3.13 2.97
CA ARG A 498 14.98 2.05 3.78
C ARG A 498 14.65 0.82 2.96
N LYS A 499 14.40 0.98 1.67
CA LYS A 499 14.04 -0.10 0.75
C LYS A 499 14.74 0.10 -0.58
N LEU A 500 15.43 -0.93 -1.01
CA LEU A 500 16.01 -0.99 -2.35
C LEU A 500 15.46 -2.25 -3.03
N GLU A 501 14.82 -2.03 -4.17
CA GLU A 501 14.09 -3.04 -4.95
C GLU A 501 14.70 -3.06 -6.36
N VAL A 502 15.51 -4.07 -6.68
CA VAL A 502 16.27 -4.15 -7.94
C VAL A 502 15.89 -5.41 -8.70
N ARG A 503 15.67 -5.30 -10.01
CA ARG A 503 15.52 -6.44 -10.92
C ARG A 503 16.23 -6.24 -12.25
N ASP A 504 16.69 -7.31 -12.87
CA ASP A 504 17.22 -7.30 -14.24
C ASP A 504 18.35 -6.26 -14.44
N CYS A 505 19.23 -6.11 -13.45
CA CYS A 505 20.31 -5.11 -13.46
C CYS A 505 21.69 -5.78 -13.44
N PRO A 506 22.73 -5.17 -14.05
CA PRO A 506 24.07 -5.73 -14.06
C PRO A 506 24.83 -5.55 -12.72
N PHE A 507 24.11 -5.59 -11.59
CA PHE A 507 24.66 -5.47 -10.24
C PHE A 507 24.94 -6.87 -9.67
N GLY A 508 26.14 -7.10 -9.17
CA GLY A 508 26.60 -8.35 -8.59
C GLY A 508 27.11 -8.18 -7.16
N ASN A 509 28.15 -8.95 -6.83
CA ASN A 509 28.65 -9.04 -5.46
C ASN A 509 29.21 -7.71 -4.95
N ALA A 510 29.93 -6.93 -5.76
CA ALA A 510 30.54 -5.70 -5.27
C ALA A 510 29.48 -4.62 -4.98
N ALA A 511 28.39 -4.57 -5.74
CA ALA A 511 27.21 -3.78 -5.41
C ALA A 511 26.57 -4.26 -4.09
N LEU A 512 26.29 -5.56 -3.97
CA LEU A 512 25.70 -6.13 -2.75
C LEU A 512 26.54 -5.82 -1.50
N LEU A 513 27.86 -5.95 -1.57
CA LEU A 513 28.73 -5.79 -0.41
C LEU A 513 29.03 -4.33 -0.06
N SER A 514 28.78 -3.38 -0.95
CA SER A 514 28.91 -1.94 -0.63
C SER A 514 27.91 -1.44 0.41
N GLY A 515 26.83 -2.20 0.66
CA GLY A 515 25.78 -1.84 1.61
C GLY A 515 26.02 -2.29 3.05
N LEU A 516 27.19 -2.89 3.37
CA LEU A 516 27.45 -3.51 4.68
C LEU A 516 27.13 -2.57 5.86
N GLU A 517 27.58 -1.32 5.80
CA GLU A 517 27.35 -0.32 6.86
C GLU A 517 25.89 0.17 6.94
N LYS A 518 25.06 -0.15 5.93
CA LYS A 518 23.74 0.44 5.74
C LYS A 518 22.58 -0.52 5.96
N TYR A 519 22.78 -1.81 5.71
CA TYR A 519 21.68 -2.78 5.75
C TYR A 519 20.95 -2.84 7.09
N GLU A 520 21.63 -2.61 8.20
CA GLU A 520 21.00 -2.52 9.52
C GLU A 520 20.14 -1.28 9.70
N SER A 521 20.34 -0.20 8.94
CA SER A 521 19.46 0.97 8.93
C SER A 521 18.27 0.79 7.97
N MET A 522 18.43 -0.08 6.96
CA MET A 522 17.42 -0.41 5.98
C MET A 522 16.37 -1.39 6.54
N ARG A 523 15.19 -1.39 5.93
CA ARG A 523 14.17 -2.42 6.17
C ARG A 523 14.48 -3.67 5.37
N SER A 524 14.80 -3.50 4.09
CA SER A 524 15.02 -4.63 3.18
C SER A 524 15.72 -4.21 1.90
N LEU A 525 16.44 -5.17 1.31
CA LEU A 525 16.93 -5.17 -0.05
C LEU A 525 16.31 -6.37 -0.77
N TRP A 526 15.85 -6.15 -2.00
CA TRP A 526 15.50 -7.21 -2.94
C TRP A 526 16.34 -7.05 -4.20
N MET A 527 16.91 -8.17 -4.67
CA MET A 527 17.58 -8.27 -5.96
C MET A 527 17.07 -9.53 -6.67
N SER A 528 16.58 -9.40 -7.90
CA SER A 528 16.24 -10.54 -8.75
C SER A 528 16.86 -10.39 -10.13
N ASP A 529 17.26 -11.49 -10.76
CA ASP A 529 17.82 -11.49 -12.13
C ASP A 529 19.01 -10.53 -12.25
N CYS A 530 19.84 -10.53 -11.20
CA CYS A 530 21.04 -9.72 -11.05
C CYS A 530 22.29 -10.63 -11.13
N LYS A 531 23.49 -10.06 -11.11
CA LYS A 531 24.76 -10.81 -11.17
C LYS A 531 25.27 -11.26 -9.78
N VAL A 532 24.36 -11.45 -8.82
CA VAL A 532 24.70 -11.83 -7.45
C VAL A 532 24.95 -13.33 -7.38
N THR A 533 26.01 -13.73 -6.68
CA THR A 533 26.39 -15.14 -6.53
C THR A 533 26.07 -15.66 -5.13
N MET A 534 25.95 -16.97 -4.99
CA MET A 534 25.79 -17.63 -3.68
C MET A 534 26.95 -17.32 -2.72
N ASN A 535 28.17 -17.16 -3.22
CA ASN A 535 29.32 -16.78 -2.39
C ASN A 535 29.19 -15.36 -1.83
N GLY A 536 28.67 -14.42 -2.64
CA GLY A 536 28.37 -13.06 -2.18
C GLY A 536 27.32 -13.06 -1.07
N CYS A 537 26.23 -13.82 -1.25
CA CYS A 537 25.19 -13.96 -0.22
C CYS A 537 25.72 -14.58 1.08
N ARG A 538 26.53 -15.66 1.00
CA ARG A 538 27.15 -16.30 2.17
C ARG A 538 28.11 -15.38 2.89
N PHE A 539 28.89 -14.60 2.14
CA PHE A 539 29.79 -13.61 2.73
C PHE A 539 28.99 -12.54 3.49
N LEU A 540 27.93 -11.99 2.87
CA LEU A 540 27.06 -11.02 3.53
C LEU A 540 26.44 -11.57 4.83
N ALA A 541 25.90 -12.80 4.79
CA ALA A 541 25.29 -13.43 5.97
C ALA A 541 26.30 -13.63 7.10
N LYS A 542 27.54 -14.03 6.76
CA LYS A 542 28.63 -14.22 7.72
C LYS A 542 29.04 -12.90 8.39
N GLU A 543 29.19 -11.83 7.63
CA GLU A 543 29.61 -10.53 8.16
C GLU A 543 28.48 -9.82 8.92
N MET A 544 27.22 -10.10 8.58
CA MET A 544 26.04 -9.40 9.11
C MET A 544 25.01 -10.35 9.75
N PRO A 545 25.31 -10.96 10.92
CA PRO A 545 24.48 -12.00 11.53
C PRO A 545 23.11 -11.53 12.04
N ARG A 546 22.83 -10.22 12.03
CA ARG A 546 21.51 -9.63 12.36
C ARG A 546 20.61 -9.47 11.12
N LEU A 547 21.10 -9.85 9.94
CA LEU A 547 20.33 -9.89 8.72
C LEU A 547 19.94 -11.34 8.43
N ASN A 548 18.72 -11.53 7.95
CA ASN A 548 18.36 -12.74 7.23
C ASN A 548 18.68 -12.49 5.75
N VAL A 549 19.53 -13.34 5.18
CA VAL A 549 19.85 -13.34 3.75
C VAL A 549 19.14 -14.56 3.14
N GLU A 550 17.97 -14.33 2.55
CA GLU A 550 17.18 -15.38 1.91
C GLU A 550 17.47 -15.45 0.41
N VAL A 551 17.90 -16.61 -0.06
CA VAL A 551 17.99 -16.92 -1.49
C VAL A 551 16.80 -17.77 -1.87
N ILE A 552 15.99 -17.29 -2.81
CA ILE A 552 14.80 -17.97 -3.32
C ILE A 552 15.19 -18.62 -4.66
N LYS A 553 15.26 -19.94 -4.69
CA LYS A 553 15.67 -20.71 -5.87
C LYS A 553 14.48 -21.05 -6.75
N GLU A 554 14.68 -21.02 -8.06
CA GLU A 554 13.78 -21.67 -9.01
C GLU A 554 14.22 -23.10 -9.32
N GLU A 555 13.29 -23.93 -9.80
CA GLU A 555 13.59 -25.28 -10.27
C GLU A 555 14.54 -25.21 -11.48
N GLY A 556 15.68 -25.91 -11.41
CA GLY A 556 16.69 -25.92 -12.47
C GLY A 556 17.74 -24.80 -12.42
N SER A 557 17.71 -23.95 -11.39
CA SER A 557 18.67 -22.86 -11.17
C SER A 557 20.11 -23.33 -10.95
N ASP A 558 21.11 -22.56 -11.44
CA ASP A 558 22.54 -22.83 -11.16
C ASP A 558 22.84 -22.54 -9.69
N ASP A 559 23.26 -23.56 -8.95
CA ASP A 559 23.62 -23.47 -7.53
C ASP A 559 24.72 -22.45 -7.18
N ARG A 560 25.42 -21.90 -8.18
CA ARG A 560 26.42 -20.83 -7.99
C ARG A 560 25.81 -19.43 -8.02
N HIS A 561 24.67 -19.25 -8.66
CA HIS A 561 23.99 -17.96 -8.80
C HIS A 561 22.84 -17.83 -7.80
N ALA A 562 22.59 -16.59 -7.38
CA ALA A 562 21.48 -16.28 -6.50
C ALA A 562 20.43 -15.50 -7.31
N GLU A 563 19.50 -16.23 -7.95
CA GLU A 563 18.50 -15.67 -8.85
C GLU A 563 17.64 -14.61 -8.18
N ARG A 564 17.23 -14.86 -6.92
CA ARG A 564 16.46 -13.93 -6.11
C ARG A 564 17.02 -13.90 -4.71
N VAL A 565 17.38 -12.71 -4.27
CA VAL A 565 17.95 -12.45 -2.94
C VAL A 565 17.06 -11.44 -2.23
N TYR A 566 16.58 -11.83 -1.06
CA TYR A 566 15.86 -10.96 -0.14
C TYR A 566 16.64 -10.83 1.16
N VAL A 567 17.16 -9.63 1.42
CA VAL A 567 17.92 -9.31 2.62
C VAL A 567 17.10 -8.40 3.50
N TYR A 568 16.96 -8.74 4.78
CA TYR A 568 16.26 -7.89 5.75
C TYR A 568 16.82 -8.05 7.16
N ARG A 569 16.85 -6.96 7.91
CA ARG A 569 17.21 -7.00 9.33
C ARG A 569 16.12 -7.64 10.18
N SER A 570 16.51 -8.44 11.16
CA SER A 570 15.58 -9.07 12.10
C SER A 570 16.15 -9.12 13.51
N VAL A 571 15.28 -8.89 14.51
CA VAL A 571 15.59 -9.20 15.93
C VAL A 571 15.06 -10.57 16.35
N ALA A 572 14.38 -11.30 15.46
CA ALA A 572 13.89 -12.65 15.68
C ALA A 572 14.89 -13.73 15.21
N GLY A 573 15.89 -13.34 14.41
CA GLY A 573 16.79 -14.27 13.72
C GLY A 573 16.12 -14.96 12.51
N PRO A 574 16.67 -16.09 12.05
CA PRO A 574 16.12 -16.85 10.93
C PRO A 574 14.68 -17.30 11.18
N ARG A 575 13.85 -17.20 10.14
CA ARG A 575 12.45 -17.66 10.22
C ARG A 575 12.36 -19.19 10.20
N ARG A 576 11.30 -19.73 10.78
CA ARG A 576 11.11 -21.18 10.99
C ARG A 576 10.23 -21.85 9.94
N ASP A 577 9.60 -21.06 9.08
CA ASP A 577 8.62 -21.46 8.07
C ASP A 577 9.16 -21.29 6.65
N ALA A 578 10.50 -21.29 6.48
CA ALA A 578 11.13 -21.24 5.17
C ALA A 578 10.80 -22.52 4.39
N PRO A 579 10.17 -22.42 3.21
CA PRO A 579 9.93 -23.60 2.37
C PRO A 579 11.26 -24.10 1.74
N PRO A 580 11.31 -25.32 1.21
CA PRO A 580 12.55 -25.94 0.73
C PRO A 580 13.31 -25.15 -0.34
N PHE A 581 12.62 -24.35 -1.16
CA PHE A 581 13.22 -23.51 -2.20
C PHE A 581 13.76 -22.17 -1.66
N VAL A 582 13.61 -21.89 -0.36
CA VAL A 582 14.19 -20.71 0.30
C VAL A 582 15.33 -21.15 1.19
N LEU A 583 16.55 -20.76 0.81
CA LEU A 583 17.74 -20.94 1.62
C LEU A 583 17.96 -19.68 2.47
N THR A 584 17.79 -19.80 3.78
CA THR A 584 18.15 -18.74 4.73
C THR A 584 19.59 -18.95 5.18
N LEU A 585 20.48 -18.02 4.80
CA LEU A 585 21.92 -18.08 5.08
C LEU A 585 22.30 -17.42 6.40
#